data_AF-A0A8I6X131-F1
#
_entry.id   AF-A0A8I6X131-F1
#
_cell.length_a   1.000
_cell.length_b   1.000
_cell.length_c   1.000
_cell.angle_alpha   90.00
_cell.angle_beta   90.00
_cell.angle_gamma   90.00
#
_symmetry.space_group_name_H-M   'P 1'
#
loop_
_entity.id
_entity.type
_entity.pdbx_description
1 polymer ?
#
loop_
_entity_poly.entity_id
_entity_poly.type
_entity_poly.pdbx_seq_one_letter_code
_entity_poly.pdbx_strand_id
1 'polypeptide(L)'
;MATAHRIAILCIQETKIAAWSPELVREIRGARLTKCIALPAIGTSGGAAILWDKELVIVSSYAIGIFAITARVTFLGQSESFWI
;
A
#
# COMPACT_ATOMS: atom_id res chain seq x y z
N MET A 1 -4.96 -23.18 16.16
CA MET A 1 -5.10 -22.76 14.75
C MET A 1 -4.82 -21.28 14.69
N ALA A 2 -3.79 -20.84 13.98
CA ALA A 2 -3.49 -19.41 13.87
C ALA A 2 -4.54 -18.74 12.99
N THR A 3 -5.27 -17.77 13.53
CA THR A 3 -6.20 -16.96 12.74
C THR A 3 -5.37 -16.12 11.77
N ALA A 4 -5.46 -16.42 10.47
CA ALA A 4 -4.86 -15.58 9.46
C ALA A 4 -5.58 -14.22 9.46
N HIS A 5 -4.95 -13.21 10.05
CA HIS A 5 -5.49 -11.85 10.03
C HIS A 5 -5.49 -11.33 8.59
N ARG A 6 -6.67 -10.97 8.09
CA ARG A 6 -6.80 -10.36 6.76
C ARG A 6 -6.24 -8.95 6.81
N ILE A 7 -5.16 -8.72 6.10
CA ILE A 7 -4.51 -7.41 6.01
C ILE A 7 -5.31 -6.55 5.04
N ALA A 8 -5.87 -5.45 5.51
CA ALA A 8 -6.59 -4.49 4.67
C ALA A 8 -5.63 -3.54 3.94
N ILE A 9 -4.61 -3.07 4.67
CA ILE A 9 -3.62 -2.11 4.21
C ILE A 9 -2.25 -2.56 4.72
N LEU A 10 -1.24 -2.48 3.86
CA LEU A 10 0.16 -2.56 4.23
C LEU A 10 0.84 -1.24 3.87
N CYS A 11 1.56 -0.67 4.83
CA CYS A 11 2.57 0.34 4.59
C CYS A 11 3.97 -0.25 4.79
N ILE A 12 4.88 -0.04 3.84
CA ILE A 12 6.29 -0.41 3.92
C ILE A 12 7.15 0.78 3.57
N GLN A 13 8.22 0.97 4.35
CA GLN A 13 9.21 2.04 4.18
C GLN A 13 10.61 1.44 4.09
N GLU A 14 11.58 2.25 3.68
CA GLU A 14 12.99 1.86 3.49
C GLU A 14 13.19 0.70 2.49
N THR A 15 12.33 0.62 1.47
CA THR A 15 12.45 -0.40 0.42
C THR A 15 13.58 -0.08 -0.55
N LYS A 16 14.28 -1.08 -1.07
CA LYS A 16 15.30 -0.94 -2.13
C LYS A 16 14.77 -1.26 -3.52
N ILE A 17 13.47 -1.05 -3.72
CA ILE A 17 12.76 -1.47 -4.93
C ILE A 17 12.66 -0.28 -5.88
N ALA A 18 13.29 -0.40 -7.05
CA ALA A 18 13.25 0.64 -8.09
C ALA A 18 12.01 0.55 -8.99
N ALA A 19 11.43 -0.65 -9.15
CA ALA A 19 10.26 -0.88 -9.99
C ALA A 19 9.25 -1.80 -9.27
N TRP A 20 8.00 -1.33 -9.17
CA TRP A 20 6.91 -2.04 -8.51
C TRP A 20 6.01 -2.71 -9.53
N SER A 21 6.32 -3.96 -9.91
CA SER A 21 5.50 -4.72 -10.85
C SER A 21 4.30 -5.37 -10.14
N PRO A 22 3.21 -5.68 -10.88
CA PRO A 22 2.08 -6.44 -10.33
C PRO A 22 2.48 -7.80 -9.74
N GLU A 23 3.48 -8.47 -10.33
CA GLU A 23 4.00 -9.76 -9.85
C GLU A 23 4.69 -9.60 -8.50
N LEU A 24 5.54 -8.58 -8.36
CA LEU A 24 6.20 -8.25 -7.09
C LEU A 24 5.17 -7.89 -6.01
N VAL A 25 4.17 -7.08 -6.34
CA VAL A 25 3.06 -6.74 -5.43
C VAL A 25 2.33 -8.00 -4.95
N ARG A 26 2.09 -8.98 -5.84
CA ARG A 26 1.51 -10.28 -5.49
C ARG A 26 2.44 -11.15 -4.66
N GLU A 27 3.76 -11.09 -4.87
CA GLU A 27 4.74 -11.87 -4.12
C GLU A 27 4.86 -11.39 -2.67
N ILE A 28 4.92 -10.07 -2.44
CA ILE A 28 5.10 -9.49 -1.10
C ILE A 28 3.89 -9.81 -0.19
N ARG A 29 2.68 -9.94 -0.75
CA ARG A 29 1.44 -9.94 0.05
C ARG A 29 0.38 -10.96 -0.34
N GLY A 30 0.67 -11.82 -1.31
CA GLY A 30 -0.28 -12.81 -1.84
C GLY A 30 -1.37 -12.19 -2.72
N ALA A 31 -2.35 -13.00 -3.12
CA ALA A 31 -3.32 -12.66 -4.17
C ALA A 31 -4.29 -11.50 -3.86
N ARG A 32 -4.32 -10.97 -2.63
CA ARG A 32 -5.41 -10.07 -2.15
C ARG A 32 -5.07 -8.59 -2.18
N LEU A 33 -3.81 -8.19 -1.98
CA LEU A 33 -3.43 -6.79 -2.12
C LEU A 33 -3.18 -6.45 -3.59
N THR A 34 -4.26 -6.23 -4.31
CA THR A 34 -4.25 -6.06 -5.78
C THR A 34 -3.94 -4.64 -6.23
N LYS A 35 -3.81 -3.69 -5.29
CA LYS A 35 -3.53 -2.28 -5.57
C LYS A 35 -2.35 -1.79 -4.74
N CYS A 36 -1.55 -0.93 -5.35
CA CYS A 36 -0.31 -0.41 -4.81
C CYS A 36 -0.11 1.05 -5.26
N ILE A 37 0.40 1.88 -4.36
CA ILE A 37 1.03 3.17 -4.64
C ILE A 37 2.45 3.08 -4.11
N ALA A 38 3.44 3.46 -4.90
CA ALA A 38 4.84 3.35 -4.53
C ALA A 38 5.65 4.60 -4.85
N LEU A 39 6.56 4.92 -3.93
CA LEU A 39 7.68 5.84 -4.08
C LEU A 39 8.91 4.96 -4.30
N PRO A 40 9.38 4.79 -5.55
CA PRO A 40 10.49 3.89 -5.86
C PRO A 40 11.83 4.44 -5.36
N ALA A 41 12.77 3.55 -5.06
CA ALA A 41 14.12 3.90 -4.63
C ALA A 41 15.03 4.25 -5.83
N ILE A 42 14.69 5.31 -6.58
CA ILE A 42 15.48 5.78 -7.73
C ILE A 42 16.32 6.98 -7.30
N GLY A 43 17.63 6.80 -7.25
CA GLY A 43 18.55 7.87 -6.83
C GLY A 43 18.46 8.23 -5.35
N THR A 44 17.77 7.42 -4.55
CA THR A 44 17.61 7.60 -3.09
C THR A 44 18.07 6.36 -2.33
N SER A 45 18.32 6.51 -1.04
CA SER A 45 18.63 5.40 -0.14
C SER A 45 17.43 4.53 0.21
N GLY A 46 16.21 4.86 -0.20
CA GLY A 46 15.03 4.09 0.17
C GLY A 46 13.77 4.59 -0.54
N GLY A 47 12.80 3.69 -0.65
CA GLY A 47 11.47 3.95 -1.18
C GLY A 47 10.38 3.52 -0.20
N ALA A 48 9.14 3.85 -0.51
CA ALA A 48 7.97 3.48 0.27
C ALA A 48 6.88 2.88 -0.62
N ALA A 49 5.97 2.12 -0.04
CA ALA A 49 4.76 1.69 -0.72
C ALA A 49 3.58 1.51 0.24
N ILE A 50 2.39 1.79 -0.28
CA ILE A 50 1.10 1.49 0.34
C ILE A 50 0.39 0.48 -0.56
N LEU A 51 0.12 -0.71 -0.04
CA LEU A 51 -0.62 -1.78 -0.71
C LEU A 51 -1.95 -1.99 0.01
N TRP A 52 -3.03 -2.27 -0.71
CA TRP A 52 -4.33 -2.50 -0.08
C TRP A 52 -5.21 -3.51 -0.80
N ASP A 53 -6.13 -4.08 -0.01
CA ASP A 53 -7.17 -4.97 -0.48
C ASP A 53 -8.36 -4.11 -0.94
N LYS A 54 -8.57 -4.05 -2.26
CA LYS A 54 -9.68 -3.30 -2.87
C LYS A 54 -11.06 -3.80 -2.44
N GLU A 55 -11.16 -5.01 -1.90
CA GLU A 55 -12.39 -5.57 -1.36
C GLU A 55 -12.64 -5.19 0.11
N LEU A 56 -11.72 -4.46 0.73
CA LEU A 56 -11.85 -4.00 2.11
C LEU A 56 -11.81 -2.49 2.24
N VAL A 57 -11.02 -1.81 1.40
CA VAL A 57 -10.83 -0.37 1.49
C VAL A 57 -10.83 0.31 0.13
N ILE A 58 -11.29 1.56 0.14
CA ILE A 58 -11.20 2.51 -0.96
C ILE A 58 -10.12 3.52 -0.62
N VAL A 59 -9.17 3.70 -1.54
CA VAL A 59 -8.23 4.82 -1.51
C VAL A 59 -8.78 5.90 -2.44
N SER A 60 -9.25 7.01 -1.87
CA SER A 60 -9.96 8.07 -2.62
C SER A 60 -9.06 9.23 -3.07
N SER A 61 -7.91 9.41 -2.42
CA SER A 61 -6.91 10.41 -2.77
C SER A 61 -5.55 9.96 -2.24
N TYR A 62 -4.47 10.36 -2.90
CA TYR A 62 -3.12 10.15 -2.40
C TYR A 62 -2.18 11.24 -2.89
N ALA A 63 -1.07 11.43 -2.18
CA ALA A 63 0.05 12.24 -2.64
C ALA A 63 1.36 11.51 -2.37
N ILE A 64 2.26 11.57 -3.34
CA ILE A 64 3.63 11.07 -3.22
C ILE A 64 4.53 12.30 -3.03
N GLY A 65 5.11 12.43 -1.85
CA GLY A 65 6.12 13.44 -1.54
C GLY A 65 7.54 12.91 -1.84
N ILE A 66 8.54 13.67 -1.39
CA ILE A 66 9.95 13.32 -1.60
C ILE A 66 10.36 12.05 -0.83
N PHE A 67 9.86 11.89 0.40
CA PHE A 67 10.21 10.78 1.30
C PHE A 67 8.99 10.10 1.94
N ALA A 68 7.78 10.43 1.50
CA ALA A 68 6.56 9.94 2.12
C ALA A 68 5.47 9.73 1.07
N ILE A 69 4.54 8.84 1.38
CA ILE A 69 3.28 8.66 0.66
C ILE A 69 2.20 8.93 1.69
N THR A 70 1.20 9.74 1.33
CA THR A 70 -0.02 9.84 2.13
C THR A 70 -1.22 9.41 1.30
N ALA A 71 -2.20 8.78 1.94
CA ALA A 71 -3.40 8.31 1.28
C ALA A 71 -4.64 8.52 2.15
N ARG A 72 -5.76 8.92 1.53
CA ARG A 72 -7.07 9.00 2.17
C ARG A 72 -7.81 7.69 1.97
N VAL A 73 -8.09 7.00 3.06
CA VAL A 73 -8.64 5.65 3.07
C VAL A 73 -10.02 5.62 3.73
N THR A 74 -10.91 4.83 3.16
CA THR A 74 -12.26 4.54 3.68
C THR A 74 -12.45 3.03 3.69
N PHE A 75 -12.87 2.45 4.80
CA PHE A 75 -13.27 1.03 4.82
C PHE A 75 -14.62 0.84 4.12
N LEU A 76 -14.75 -0.24 3.33
CA LEU A 76 -16.02 -0.56 2.70
C LEU A 76 -17.10 -0.81 3.75
N GLY A 77 -18.27 -0.20 3.53
CA GLY A 77 -19.37 -0.21 4.50
C GLY A 77 -19.26 0.85 5.60
N GLN A 78 -18.19 1.65 5.61
CA GLN A 78 -18.05 2.82 6.48
C GLN A 78 -18.10 4.11 5.67
N SER A 79 -18.56 5.20 6.29
CA SER A 79 -18.57 6.54 5.70
C SER A 79 -17.35 7.37 6.09
N GLU A 80 -16.74 7.06 7.25
CA GLU A 80 -15.60 7.81 7.75
C GLU A 80 -14.32 7.45 7.00
N SER A 81 -13.52 8.48 6.75
CA SER A 81 -12.24 8.36 6.07
C SER A 81 -11.14 8.87 6.98
N PHE A 82 -9.96 8.27 6.87
CA PHE A 82 -8.77 8.67 7.60
C PHE A 82 -7.58 8.82 6.64
N TRP A 83 -6.57 9.54 7.10
CA TRP A 83 -5.30 9.68 6.37
C TRP A 83 -4.26 8.73 6.97
N ILE A 84 -3.49 8.12 6.09
CA ILE A 84 -2.25 7.40 6.41
C ILE A 84 -1.07 8.04 5.70
#